data_AF-A0A0S2SK74-F1
#
_entry.id   AF-A0A0S2SK74-F1
#
_cell.length_a   1.000
_cell.length_b   1.000
_cell.length_c   1.000
_cell.angle_alpha   90.00
_cell.angle_beta   90.00
_cell.angle_gamma   90.00
#
_symmetry.space_group_name_H-M   'P 1'
#
loop_
_entity.id
_entity.type
_entity.pdbx_description
1 polymer ?
#
loop_
_entity_poly.entity_id
_entity_poly.type
_entity_poly.pdbx_seq_one_letter_code
_entity_poly.pdbx_strand_id
1 'polypeptide(L)'
;MEVGVLWDFNALNYRDQIDPKKFDVVIPSDGSVMAGYTTIINKWAKNPNAAKLAREYILSDAGQINLARGYARPIRSNVVLPEEVKAKLLPAEQYASAKPVTDQAAWEQSSKALPRQWQESVMIHMQ
;
A
#
# COMPACT_ATOMS: atom_id res chain seq x y z
N MET A 1 15.17 4.51 19.54
CA MET A 1 14.29 4.99 18.46
C MET A 1 13.32 3.87 18.16
N GLU A 2 12.03 4.13 18.28
CA GLU A 2 10.99 3.15 17.95
C GLU A 2 10.67 3.26 16.46
N VAL A 3 10.51 2.14 15.77
CA VAL A 3 10.28 2.08 14.31
C VAL A 3 9.06 1.22 14.04
N GLY A 4 8.12 1.75 13.26
CA GLY A 4 6.96 1.00 12.75
C GLY A 4 7.15 0.67 11.28
N VAL A 5 6.76 -0.54 10.87
CA VAL A 5 6.77 -0.95 9.46
C VAL A 5 5.34 -0.91 8.92
N LEU A 6 5.10 0.00 7.97
CA LEU A 6 3.80 0.30 7.40
C LEU A 6 3.93 0.54 5.90
N TRP A 7 2.82 0.45 5.18
CA TRP A 7 2.73 1.09 3.86
C TRP A 7 2.83 2.61 4.02
N ASP A 8 3.51 3.26 3.07
CA ASP A 8 3.69 4.71 3.03
C ASP A 8 2.37 5.47 3.15
N PHE A 9 1.34 5.06 2.40
CA PHE A 9 0.04 5.70 2.44
C PHE A 9 -0.64 5.58 3.81
N ASN A 10 -0.45 4.47 4.52
CA ASN A 10 -0.97 4.31 5.88
C ASN A 10 -0.20 5.18 6.87
N ALA A 11 1.14 5.16 6.80
CA ALA A 11 2.00 5.95 7.68
C ALA A 11 1.73 7.45 7.53
N LEU A 12 1.58 7.95 6.30
CA LEU A 12 1.24 9.36 6.02
C LEU A 12 -0.15 9.72 6.54
N ASN A 13 -1.17 8.87 6.31
CA ASN A 13 -2.51 9.10 6.85
C ASN A 13 -2.50 9.14 8.38
N TYR A 14 -1.85 8.18 9.05
CA TYR A 14 -1.80 8.12 10.51
C TYR A 14 -1.02 9.29 11.10
N ARG A 15 0.11 9.66 10.48
CA ARG A 15 0.86 10.86 10.86
C ARG A 15 -0.05 12.09 10.84
N ASP A 16 -0.82 12.28 9.77
CA ASP A 16 -1.68 13.45 9.59
C ASP A 16 -2.91 13.44 10.52
N GLN A 17 -3.41 12.26 10.89
CA GLN A 17 -4.51 12.11 11.86
C GLN A 17 -4.07 12.29 13.31
N ILE A 18 -2.83 11.92 13.65
CA ILE A 18 -2.33 11.94 15.03
C ILE A 18 -1.63 13.27 15.31
N ASP A 19 -0.46 13.50 14.72
CA ASP A 19 0.33 14.72 14.82
C ASP A 19 1.52 14.64 13.84
N PRO A 20 1.57 15.47 12.79
CA PRO A 20 2.67 15.50 11.84
C PRO A 20 4.06 15.76 12.43
N LYS A 21 4.15 16.33 13.63
CA LYS A 21 5.42 16.64 14.29
C LYS A 21 5.99 15.48 15.10
N LYS A 22 5.21 14.41 15.27
CA LYS A 22 5.62 13.25 16.09
C LYS A 22 6.19 12.09 15.28
N PHE A 23 5.97 12.07 13.98
CA PHE A 23 6.35 10.93 13.14
C PHE A 23 7.01 11.39 11.85
N ASP A 24 8.24 10.92 11.65
CA ASP A 24 8.89 10.94 10.35
C ASP A 24 8.45 9.72 9.54
N VAL A 25 8.13 9.94 8.26
CA VAL A 25 7.78 8.87 7.32
C VAL A 25 8.81 8.87 6.22
N VAL A 26 9.53 7.76 6.08
CA VAL A 26 10.63 7.57 5.13
C VAL A 26 10.53 6.23 4.44
N ILE A 27 11.06 6.14 3.23
CA ILE A 27 11.30 4.87 2.54
C ILE A 27 12.75 4.43 2.83
N PRO A 28 12.99 3.18 3.29
CA PRO A 28 14.35 2.69 3.52
C PRO A 28 15.22 2.73 2.25
N SER A 29 16.40 3.32 2.34
CA SER A 29 17.29 3.56 1.20
C SER A 29 18.02 2.32 0.71
N ASP A 30 18.19 1.32 1.57
CA ASP A 30 18.82 0.03 1.29
C ASP A 30 17.89 -0.96 0.57
N GLY A 31 16.57 -0.75 0.66
CA GLY A 31 15.58 -1.49 -0.13
C GLY A 31 14.18 -1.43 0.44
N SER A 32 13.19 -1.45 -0.45
CA SER A 32 11.77 -1.62 -0.07
C SER A 32 10.99 -2.38 -1.14
N VAL A 33 9.80 -2.83 -0.81
CA VAL A 33 8.91 -3.57 -1.72
C VAL A 33 7.78 -2.67 -2.20
N MET A 34 7.51 -2.70 -3.50
CA MET A 34 6.31 -2.12 -4.10
C MET A 34 5.31 -3.24 -4.37
N ALA A 35 4.17 -3.20 -3.67
CA ALA A 35 3.06 -4.10 -3.91
C ALA A 35 1.73 -3.32 -3.87
N GLY A 36 0.66 -3.95 -4.34
CA GLY A 36 -0.66 -3.33 -4.46
C GLY A 36 -1.75 -4.15 -3.79
N TYR A 37 -2.92 -3.53 -3.66
CA TYR A 37 -4.14 -4.17 -3.20
C TYR A 37 -5.08 -4.43 -4.37
N THR A 38 -5.86 -5.51 -4.29
CA THR A 38 -6.91 -5.81 -5.25
C THR A 38 -8.25 -5.99 -4.53
N THR A 39 -9.31 -5.47 -5.12
CA THR A 39 -10.67 -5.78 -4.65
C THR A 39 -11.04 -7.18 -5.09
N ILE A 40 -11.80 -7.91 -4.29
CA ILE A 40 -12.39 -9.20 -4.68
C ILE A 40 -13.92 -9.06 -4.66
N ILE A 41 -14.56 -9.35 -5.80
CA ILE A 41 -16.01 -9.46 -5.86
C ILE A 41 -16.37 -10.86 -5.38
N ASN A 42 -16.97 -10.94 -4.20
CA ASN A 42 -17.42 -12.20 -3.63
C ASN A 42 -18.39 -12.91 -4.58
N LYS A 43 -18.11 -14.18 -4.92
CA LYS A 43 -18.97 -15.04 -5.76
C LYS A 43 -20.40 -15.15 -5.25
N TRP A 44 -20.59 -15.02 -3.93
CA TRP A 44 -21.88 -15.13 -3.24
C TRP A 44 -22.41 -13.79 -2.70
N ALA A 45 -21.94 -12.67 -3.26
CA ALA A 45 -22.39 -11.35 -2.82
C ALA A 45 -23.92 -11.22 -2.96
N LYS A 46 -24.61 -10.79 -1.89
CA LYS A 46 -26.05 -10.46 -1.94
C LYS A 46 -26.35 -9.27 -2.86
N ASN A 47 -25.37 -8.39 -3.03
CA ASN A 47 -25.44 -7.21 -3.90
C ASN A 47 -24.32 -7.23 -4.96
N PRO A 48 -24.34 -8.18 -5.93
CA PRO A 48 -23.22 -8.37 -6.85
C PRO A 48 -23.04 -7.19 -7.81
N ASN A 49 -24.13 -6.53 -8.21
CA ASN A 49 -24.07 -5.37 -9.09
C ASN A 49 -23.49 -4.14 -8.37
N ALA A 50 -23.81 -3.94 -7.09
CA ALA A 50 -23.20 -2.89 -6.28
C ALA A 50 -21.69 -3.13 -6.10
N ALA A 51 -21.26 -4.38 -5.88
CA ALA A 51 -19.85 -4.72 -5.78
C ALA A 51 -19.10 -4.46 -7.10
N LYS A 52 -19.70 -4.81 -8.25
CA LYS A 52 -19.15 -4.50 -9.58
C LYS A 52 -19.05 -2.99 -9.80
N LEU A 53 -20.11 -2.24 -9.47
CA LEU A 53 -20.14 -0.78 -9.58
C LEU A 53 -19.09 -0.10 -8.69
N ALA A 54 -18.90 -0.59 -7.46
CA ALA A 54 -17.87 -0.08 -6.56
C ALA A 54 -16.46 -0.29 -7.14
N ARG A 55 -16.18 -1.48 -7.69
CA ARG A 55 -14.90 -1.74 -8.37
C ARG A 55 -14.71 -0.81 -9.57
N GLU A 56 -15.74 -0.62 -10.38
CA GLU A 56 -15.71 0.29 -11.53
C GLU A 56 -15.40 1.73 -11.09
N TYR A 57 -16.08 2.22 -10.05
CA TYR A 57 -15.82 3.54 -9.50
C TYR A 57 -14.41 3.68 -8.94
N ILE A 58 -13.91 2.70 -8.18
CA ILE A 58 -12.54 2.71 -7.63
C ILE A 58 -11.50 2.81 -8.77
N LEU A 59 -11.74 2.19 -9.92
CA LEU A 59 -10.85 2.22 -11.08
C LEU A 59 -11.11 3.41 -12.03
N SER A 60 -12.20 4.14 -11.87
CA SER A 60 -12.45 5.40 -12.58
C SER A 60 -11.43 6.49 -12.18
N ASP A 61 -11.33 7.55 -12.96
CA ASP A 61 -10.44 8.69 -12.66
C ASP A 61 -10.76 9.29 -11.27
N ALA A 62 -12.04 9.44 -10.94
CA ALA A 62 -12.48 9.94 -9.63
C ALA A 62 -12.04 9.02 -8.48
N GLY A 63 -12.18 7.70 -8.64
CA GLY A 63 -11.74 6.72 -7.65
C GLY A 63 -10.22 6.71 -7.47
N GLN A 64 -9.47 6.78 -8.56
CA GLN A 64 -8.00 6.83 -8.53
C GLN A 64 -7.50 8.13 -7.88
N ILE A 65 -8.12 9.28 -8.16
CA ILE A 65 -7.82 10.54 -7.48
C ILE A 65 -8.14 10.45 -5.99
N ASN A 66 -9.24 9.78 -5.61
CA ASN A 66 -9.59 9.59 -4.20
C ASN A 66 -8.57 8.71 -3.47
N LEU A 67 -8.05 7.65 -4.09
CA LEU A 67 -6.94 6.87 -3.54
C LEU A 67 -5.68 7.72 -3.34
N ALA A 68 -5.34 8.57 -4.32
CA ALA A 68 -4.20 9.46 -4.23
C ALA A 68 -4.35 10.55 -3.15
N ARG A 69 -5.57 11.03 -2.89
CA ARG A 69 -5.85 11.92 -1.74
C ARG A 69 -5.54 11.26 -0.41
N GLY A 70 -5.70 9.94 -0.34
CA GLY A 70 -5.29 9.09 0.77
C GLY A 70 -3.85 8.60 0.67
N TYR A 71 -2.98 9.31 -0.05
CA TYR A 71 -1.55 9.06 -0.22
C TYR A 71 -1.16 7.81 -1.04
N ALA A 72 -2.12 7.02 -1.51
CA ALA A 72 -1.83 5.83 -2.30
C ALA A 72 -1.45 6.18 -3.75
N ARG A 73 -0.53 5.44 -4.36
CA ARG A 73 -0.19 5.64 -5.78
C ARG A 73 -1.26 4.98 -6.68
N PRO A 74 -1.90 5.72 -7.60
CA PRO A 74 -2.84 5.15 -8.57
C PRO A 74 -2.22 4.05 -9.43
N ILE A 75 -2.98 3.01 -9.73
CA ILE A 75 -2.54 1.93 -10.64
C ILE A 75 -2.66 2.36 -12.11
N ARG A 76 -3.58 3.28 -12.41
CA ARG A 76 -3.78 3.81 -13.76
C ARG A 76 -2.82 4.98 -14.00
N SER A 77 -1.87 4.79 -14.90
CA SER A 77 -0.84 5.78 -15.27
C SER A 77 -1.38 7.00 -16.02
N ASN A 78 -2.58 6.89 -16.61
CA ASN A 78 -3.17 7.93 -17.43
C ASN A 78 -4.07 8.91 -16.65
N VAL A 79 -4.18 8.74 -15.32
CA VAL A 79 -4.99 9.63 -14.47
C VAL A 79 -4.21 10.92 -14.19
N VAL A 80 -4.79 12.05 -14.56
CA VAL A 80 -4.22 13.37 -14.27
C VAL A 80 -4.56 13.73 -12.83
N LEU A 81 -3.56 13.71 -11.95
CA LEU A 81 -3.74 14.11 -10.55
C LEU A 81 -3.77 15.64 -10.42
N PRO A 82 -4.70 16.19 -9.62
CA PRO A 82 -4.63 17.60 -9.21
C PRO A 82 -3.32 17.90 -8.46
N GLU A 83 -2.81 19.13 -8.58
CA GLU A 83 -1.52 19.53 -8.01
C GLU A 83 -1.51 19.39 -6.47
N GLU A 84 -2.61 19.71 -5.81
CA GLU A 84 -2.75 19.56 -4.36
C GLU A 84 -2.69 18.09 -3.90
N VAL A 85 -3.02 17.15 -4.79
CA VAL A 85 -2.92 15.71 -4.51
C VAL A 85 -1.50 15.21 -4.76
N LYS A 86 -0.83 15.68 -5.81
CA LYS A 86 0.59 15.36 -6.06
C LYS A 86 1.49 15.82 -4.93
N ALA A 87 1.24 17.03 -4.40
CA ALA A 87 2.02 17.63 -3.31
C ALA A 87 1.96 16.85 -1.99
N LYS A 88 0.97 15.96 -1.82
CA LYS A 88 0.84 15.09 -0.66
C LYS A 88 1.74 13.86 -0.70
N LEU A 89 2.16 13.43 -1.89
CA LEU A 89 2.96 12.23 -2.06
C LEU A 89 4.41 12.48 -1.66
N LEU A 90 5.12 11.43 -1.22
CA LEU A 90 6.55 11.53 -0.94
C LEU A 90 7.35 11.80 -2.24
N PRO A 91 8.53 12.45 -2.13
CA PRO A 91 9.41 12.66 -3.27
C PRO A 91 9.77 11.34 -3.96
N ALA A 92 9.73 11.33 -5.29
CA ALA A 92 10.02 10.13 -6.09
C ALA A 92 11.40 9.53 -5.82
N GLU A 93 12.37 10.36 -5.45
CA GLU A 93 13.75 9.95 -5.11
C GLU A 93 13.82 8.97 -3.93
N GLN A 94 12.91 9.08 -2.96
CA GLN A 94 12.87 8.13 -1.84
C GLN A 94 12.57 6.70 -2.28
N TYR A 95 11.95 6.52 -3.45
CA TYR A 95 11.58 5.21 -3.99
C TYR A 95 12.65 4.60 -4.90
N ALA A 96 13.85 5.20 -5.03
CA ALA A 96 14.89 4.71 -5.95
C ALA A 96 15.28 3.23 -5.71
N SER A 97 15.24 2.78 -4.46
CA SER A 97 15.54 1.40 -4.06
C SER A 97 14.30 0.52 -3.89
N ALA A 98 13.09 1.06 -4.09
CA ALA A 98 11.85 0.32 -3.97
C ALA A 98 11.61 -0.51 -5.25
N LYS A 99 11.39 -1.82 -5.08
CA LYS A 99 11.26 -2.75 -6.22
C LYS A 99 9.90 -3.43 -6.25
N PRO A 100 9.26 -3.56 -7.42
CA PRO A 100 8.06 -4.37 -7.55
C PRO A 100 8.39 -5.86 -7.42
N VAL A 101 7.41 -6.65 -6.99
CA VAL A 101 7.48 -8.12 -7.05
C VAL A 101 7.39 -8.57 -8.51
N THR A 102 8.46 -9.18 -9.04
CA THR A 102 8.53 -9.64 -10.45
C THR A 102 8.14 -11.09 -10.64
N ASP A 103 8.36 -11.95 -9.64
CA ASP A 103 7.92 -13.36 -9.66
C ASP A 103 6.77 -13.56 -8.67
N GLN A 104 5.55 -13.54 -9.21
CA GLN A 104 4.33 -13.67 -8.40
C GLN A 104 4.12 -15.09 -7.88
N ALA A 105 4.58 -16.12 -8.59
CA ALA A 105 4.43 -17.51 -8.15
C ALA A 105 5.35 -17.80 -6.95
N ALA A 106 6.60 -17.36 -7.01
CA ALA A 106 7.52 -17.46 -5.89
C ALA A 106 7.05 -16.61 -4.69
N TRP A 107 6.52 -15.40 -4.94
CA TRP A 107 5.93 -14.56 -3.90
C TRP A 107 4.74 -15.22 -3.21
N GLU A 108 3.83 -15.83 -3.97
CA GLU A 108 2.68 -16.55 -3.40
C GLU A 108 3.12 -17.74 -2.54
N GLN A 109 4.08 -18.53 -3.03
CA GLN A 109 4.61 -19.68 -2.30
C GLN A 109 5.28 -19.26 -0.98
N SER A 110 6.17 -18.27 -1.04
CA SER A 110 6.90 -17.78 0.14
C SER A 110 5.96 -17.09 1.14
N SER A 111 5.02 -16.26 0.67
CA SER A 111 4.05 -15.58 1.53
C SER A 111 3.15 -16.55 2.32
N LYS A 112 2.78 -17.70 1.73
CA LYS A 112 2.02 -18.74 2.42
C LYS A 112 2.84 -19.46 3.51
N ALA A 113 4.15 -19.61 3.30
CA ALA A 113 5.04 -20.25 4.26
C ALA A 113 5.47 -19.31 5.40
N LEU A 114 5.53 -18.01 5.13
CA LEU A 114 6.10 -17.00 6.02
C LEU A 114 5.50 -16.98 7.44
N PRO A 115 4.18 -17.11 7.68
CA PRO A 115 3.64 -17.08 9.05
C PRO A 115 4.23 -18.17 9.95
N ARG A 116 4.40 -19.39 9.41
CA ARG A 116 5.00 -20.50 10.15
C ARG A 116 6.49 -20.26 10.37
N GLN A 117 7.21 -19.84 9.34
CA GLN A 117 8.64 -19.55 9.44
C GLN A 117 8.94 -18.44 10.45
N TRP A 118 8.09 -17.41 10.49
CA TRP A 118 8.19 -16.33 11.48
C TRP A 118 8.02 -16.85 12.89
N GLN A 119 7.01 -17.71 13.12
CA GLN A 119 6.81 -18.34 14.42
C GLN A 119 8.06 -19.15 14.84
N GLU A 120 8.57 -20.01 13.95
CA GLU A 120 9.65 -20.97 14.23
C GLU A 120 11.04 -20.34 14.29
N SER A 121 11.27 -19.20 13.62
CA SER A 121 12.61 -18.62 13.47
C SER A 121 12.78 -17.27 14.15
N VAL A 122 11.69 -16.58 14.48
CA VAL A 122 11.75 -15.24 15.08
C VAL A 122 11.02 -15.21 16.42
N MET A 123 9.75 -15.59 16.46
CA MET A 123 8.96 -15.44 17.68
C MET A 123 9.47 -16.30 18.83
N ILE A 124 10.08 -17.47 18.57
CA ILE A 124 10.70 -18.29 19.62
C ILE A 124 11.83 -17.58 20.38
N HIS A 125 12.38 -16.50 19.84
CA HIS A 125 13.48 -15.75 20.43
C HIS A 125 13.04 -14.45 21.11
N MET A 126 11.74 -14.12 21.05
CA MET A 126 11.18 -12.96 21.75
C MET A 126 10.81 -13.38 23.17
N GLN A 127 11.59 -12.92 24.15
CA GLN A 127 11.30 -13.09 25.59
C GLN A 127 10.26 -12.09 26.07
#